data_AF-A0A524A4T2-F1
#
_entry.id   AF-A0A524A4T2-F1
#
_cell.length_a   1.000
_cell.length_b   1.000
_cell.length_c   1.000
_cell.angle_alpha   90.00
_cell.angle_beta   90.00
_cell.angle_gamma   90.00
#
_symmetry.space_group_name_H-M   'P 1'
#
loop_
_entity.id
_entity.type
_entity.pdbx_description
1 polymer ?
#
loop_
_entity_poly.entity_id
_entity_poly.type
_entity_poly.pdbx_seq_one_letter_code
_entity_poly.pdbx_strand_id
1 'polypeptide(L)' 'MGESNDFNASLKKNRNLFLAILMMPVAGMMAAIPIIVWKAPRNMNIVLALIVVMMVQYLLLVNWIIKKMDKLTVK' A
#
# COMPACT_ATOMS: atom_id res chain seq x y z
N MET A 1 -11.87 -25.69 15.12
CA MET A 1 -10.73 -24.84 15.53
C MET A 1 -9.51 -25.15 14.65
N GLY A 2 -9.58 -24.90 13.33
CA GLY A 2 -8.53 -25.30 12.37
C GLY A 2 -8.13 -24.24 11.34
N GLU A 3 -8.93 -23.20 11.12
CA GLU A 3 -8.71 -22.26 10.01
C GLU A 3 -7.74 -21.11 10.31
N SER A 4 -7.47 -20.79 11.58
CA SER A 4 -6.56 -19.70 11.97
C SER A 4 -5.09 -20.03 11.74
N ASN A 5 -4.72 -21.32 11.80
CA ASN A 5 -3.33 -21.76 11.68
C ASN A 5 -2.84 -21.78 10.23
N ASP A 6 -3.71 -22.14 9.27
CA ASP A 6 -3.38 -22.14 7.85
C ASP A 6 -3.25 -20.73 7.25
N PHE A 7 -4.06 -19.79 7.72
CA PHE A 7 -3.99 -18.39 7.29
C PHE A 7 -2.69 -17.73 7.76
N ASN A 8 -2.29 -17.93 9.01
CA ASN A 8 -1.03 -17.40 9.55
C ASN A 8 0.20 -18.04 8.88
N ALA A 9 0.17 -19.34 8.60
CA ALA A 9 1.22 -20.02 7.84
C ALA A 9 1.30 -19.51 6.39
N SER A 10 0.15 -19.29 5.74
CA SER A 10 0.07 -18.73 4.39
C SER A 10 0.53 -17.27 4.33
N LEU A 11 0.24 -16.45 5.35
CA LEU A 11 0.72 -15.07 5.45
C LEU A 11 2.23 -14.98 5.60
N LYS A 12 2.85 -15.88 6.37
CA LYS A 12 4.32 -15.97 6.48
C LYS A 12 4.97 -16.44 5.17
N LYS A 13 4.38 -17.45 4.52
CA LYS A 13 4.89 -18.02 3.27
C LYS A 13 4.71 -17.09 2.07
N ASN A 14 3.63 -16.30 2.05
CA ASN A 14 3.28 -15.36 0.98
C ASN A 14 3.48 -13.90 1.38
N ARG A 15 4.25 -13.61 2.45
CA ARG A 15 4.59 -12.24 2.87
C ARG A 15 5.16 -11.42 1.70
N ASN A 16 5.94 -12.06 0.83
CA ASN A 16 6.50 -11.43 -0.37
C ASN A 16 5.41 -11.08 -1.40
N LEU A 17 4.37 -11.90 -1.52
CA LEU A 17 3.24 -11.67 -2.42
C LEU A 17 2.33 -10.55 -1.88
N PHE A 18 2.09 -10.51 -0.56
CA PHE A 18 1.43 -9.39 0.09
C PHE A 18 2.22 -8.08 -0.06
N LEU A 19 3.54 -8.11 0.13
CA LEU A 19 4.41 -6.96 -0.11
C LEU A 19 4.40 -6.54 -1.59
N ALA A 20 4.38 -7.48 -2.53
CA ALA A 20 4.30 -7.18 -3.96
C ALA A 20 2.96 -6.51 -4.35
N ILE A 21 1.83 -7.02 -3.82
CA ILE A 21 0.52 -6.39 -4.00
C ILE A 21 0.49 -5.00 -3.34
N LEU A 22 1.16 -4.82 -2.20
CA LEU A 22 1.30 -3.52 -1.54
C LEU A 22 2.24 -2.57 -2.30
N MET A 23 3.23 -3.07 -3.04
CA MET A 23 4.10 -2.21 -3.85
C MET A 23 3.43 -1.77 -5.16
N MET A 24 2.42 -2.49 -5.64
CA MET A 24 1.70 -2.17 -6.89
C MET A 24 1.07 -0.75 -6.90
N PRO A 25 0.36 -0.29 -5.86
CA PRO A 25 -0.15 1.08 -5.77
C PRO A 25 0.96 2.14 -5.73
N VAL A 26 2.08 1.83 -5.08
CA VAL A 26 3.25 2.73 -5.03
C VAL A 26 3.82 2.92 -6.44
N ALA A 27 3.94 1.85 -7.22
CA ALA A 27 4.37 1.93 -8.61
C ALA A 27 3.40 2.78 -9.47
N GLY A 28 2.08 2.65 -9.26
CA GLY A 28 1.07 3.46 -9.94
C GLY A 28 1.19 4.96 -9.61
N MET A 29 1.43 5.32 -8.35
CA MET A 29 1.66 6.70 -7.93
C MET A 29 2.96 7.27 -8.53
N MET A 30 4.03 6.46 -8.60
CA MET A 30 5.28 6.86 -9.24
C MET A 30 5.12 7.13 -10.74
N ALA A 31 4.31 6.33 -11.44
CA ALA A 31 4.03 6.52 -12.86
C ALA A 31 3.09 7.72 -13.12
N ALA A 32 2.22 8.06 -12.17
CA ALA A 32 1.31 9.19 -12.29
C ALA A 32 2.04 10.54 -12.31
N ILE A 33 3.12 10.68 -11.54
CA ILE A 33 3.93 11.92 -11.43
C ILE A 33 4.36 12.45 -12.82
N PRO A 34 5.08 11.69 -13.67
CA PRO A 34 5.50 12.18 -14.98
C PRO A 34 4.32 12.44 -15.93
N ILE A 35 3.24 11.64 -15.85
CA ILE A 35 2.03 11.84 -16.66
C ILE A 35 1.38 13.20 -16.33
N ILE A 36 1.31 13.55 -15.06
CA ILE A 36 0.73 14.80 -14.58
C ILE A 36 1.58 16.00 -15.00
N VAL A 37 2.90 15.89 -14.82
CA VAL A 37 3.85 16.94 -15.23
C VAL A 37 3.74 17.22 -16.73
N TRP A 38 3.58 16.18 -17.55
CA TRP A 38 3.51 16.32 -19.00
C TRP A 38 2.16 16.85 -19.50
N LYS A 39 1.05 16.50 -18.84
CA LYS A 39 -0.30 16.76 -19.34
C LYS A 39 -0.95 18.03 -18.76
N ALA A 40 -0.58 18.49 -17.57
CA ALA A 40 -1.28 19.60 -16.91
C ALA A 40 -0.38 20.43 -15.96
N PRO A 41 0.48 21.32 -16.49
CA PRO A 41 1.32 22.18 -15.65
C PRO A 41 0.53 23.24 -14.86
N ARG A 42 -0.67 23.61 -15.32
CA ARG A 42 -1.47 24.70 -14.73
C ARG A 42 -1.95 24.41 -13.30
N ASN A 43 -2.22 23.14 -12.98
CA ASN A 43 -2.75 22.73 -11.68
C ASN A 43 -1.75 21.86 -10.89
N MET A 44 -0.48 21.91 -11.26
CA MET A 44 0.57 21.02 -10.74
C MET A 44 0.62 21.01 -9.20
N ASN A 45 0.45 22.18 -8.54
CA ASN A 45 0.44 22.29 -7.08
C ASN A 45 -0.69 21.50 -6.41
N ILE A 46 -1.90 21.54 -6.96
CA ILE A 46 -3.05 20.81 -6.40
C ILE A 46 -2.82 19.30 -6.54
N VAL A 47 -2.30 18.87 -7.70
CA VAL A 47 -2.07 17.46 -7.96
C VAL A 47 -0.92 16.91 -7.11
N LEU A 48 0.15 17.69 -6.92
CA LEU A 48 1.25 17.34 -6.01
C LEU A 48 0.75 17.18 -4.57
N ALA A 49 -0.07 18.13 -4.08
CA ALA A 49 -0.68 18.02 -2.76
C ALA A 49 -1.56 16.76 -2.64
N LEU A 50 -2.33 16.44 -3.68
CA LEU A 50 -3.20 15.26 -3.70
C LEU A 50 -2.38 13.95 -3.67
N ILE A 51 -1.30 13.85 -4.44
CA ILE A 51 -0.39 12.70 -4.42
C ILE A 51 0.22 12.50 -3.03
N VAL A 52 0.68 13.57 -2.39
CA VAL A 52 1.27 13.50 -1.05
C VAL A 52 0.23 13.00 -0.04
N VAL A 53 -0.99 13.51 -0.08
CA VAL A 53 -2.09 13.04 0.79
C VAL A 53 -2.39 11.56 0.54
N MET A 54 -2.45 11.13 -0.73
CA MET A 54 -2.67 9.71 -1.07
C MET A 54 -1.53 8.81 -0.60
N MET A 55 -0.27 9.25 -0.70
CA MET A 55 0.87 8.51 -0.17
C MET A 55 0.78 8.34 1.34
N VAL A 56 0.47 9.41 2.08
CA VAL A 56 0.32 9.34 3.54
C VAL A 56 -0.83 8.41 3.93
N GLN A 57 -1.98 8.55 3.28
CA GLN A 57 -3.13 7.67 3.49
C GLN A 57 -2.78 6.21 3.22
N TYR A 58 -2.03 5.94 2.14
CA TYR A 58 -1.60 4.61 1.78
C TYR A 58 -0.65 4.01 2.82
N LEU A 59 0.34 4.78 3.28
CA LEU A 59 1.26 4.35 4.34
C LEU A 59 0.52 4.02 5.65
N LEU A 60 -0.48 4.84 6.02
CA LEU A 60 -1.31 4.57 7.19
C LEU A 60 -2.11 3.26 7.05
N LEU A 61 -2.69 3.02 5.87
CA LEU A 61 -3.44 1.81 5.57
C LEU A 61 -2.52 0.57 5.63
N VAL A 62 -1.35 0.64 5.02
CA VAL A 62 -0.33 -0.43 5.08
C VAL A 62 0.10 -0.71 6.51
N ASN A 63 0.42 0.34 7.29
CA ASN A 63 0.85 0.19 8.68
C ASN A 63 -0.27 -0.40 9.54
N TRP A 64 -1.53 -0.02 9.29
CA TRP A 64 -2.68 -0.62 9.95
C TRP A 64 -2.86 -2.10 9.59
N ILE A 65 -2.71 -2.46 8.30
CA ILE A 65 -2.77 -3.85 7.85
C ILE A 65 -1.67 -4.68 8.50
N ILE A 66 -0.42 -4.19 8.54
CA ILE A 66 0.71 -4.88 9.18
C ILE A 66 0.42 -5.09 10.67
N LYS A 67 0.02 -4.04 11.39
CA LYS A 67 -0.35 -4.15 12.82
C LYS A 67 -1.51 -5.10 13.05
N LYS A 68 -2.48 -5.15 12.12
CA LYS A 68 -3.62 -6.05 12.18
C LYS A 68 -3.20 -7.50 11.91
N MET A 69 -2.28 -7.73 10.99
CA MET A 69 -1.70 -9.04 10.71
C MET A 69 -0.91 -9.55 11.92
N ASP A 70 -0.04 -8.72 12.53
CA ASP A 70 0.72 -9.10 13.74
C ASP A 70 -0.22 -9.47 14.90
N LYS A 71 -1.30 -8.71 15.12
CA LYS A 71 -2.31 -9.04 16.13
C LYS A 71 -3.01 -10.38 15.89
N LEU A 72 -3.16 -10.80 14.63
CA LEU A 72 -3.80 -12.07 14.26
C LEU A 72 -2.81 -13.26 14.30
N THR A 73 -1.50 -12.99 14.21
CA THR A 73 -0.44 -14.01 14.29
C THR A 73 -0.02 -14.32 15.74
N VAL A 74 -0.26 -13.42 16.70
CA VAL A 74 0.15 -13.59 18.12
C VAL A 74 -0.90 -14.33 18.97
N LYS A 75 -1.96 -14.88 18.38
CA LYS A 75 -2.97 -15.70 19.08
C LYS A 75 -2.99 -17.12 18.54
#